data_AF-A0A0J6ICB1-F1
#
_entry.id   AF-A0A0J6ICB1-F1
#
_cell.length_a   1.000
_cell.length_b   1.000
_cell.length_c   1.000
_cell.angle_alpha   90.00
_cell.angle_beta   90.00
_cell.angle_gamma   90.00
#
_symmetry.space_group_name_H-M   'P 1'
#
loop_
_entity.id
_entity.type
_entity.pdbx_description
1 polymer ?
#
loop_
_entity_poly.entity_id
_entity_poly.type
_entity_poly.pdbx_seq_one_letter_code
_entity_poly.pdbx_strand_id
1 'polypeptide(L)' 'MRRLLRRKFEAWLILLAAKILIGRNAQRSPVVSRRDNNAMWGMAEQLEAIAKRISKKYP' A
#
# COMPACT_ATOMS: atom_id res chain seq x y z
N MET A 1 -16.50 -4.28 -18.81
CA MET A 1 -15.82 -3.01 -18.45
C MET A 1 -15.92 -2.62 -16.98
N ARG A 2 -17.11 -2.54 -16.36
CA ARG A 2 -17.28 -2.08 -14.95
C ARG A 2 -16.43 -2.82 -13.90
N ARG A 3 -16.26 -4.14 -14.04
CA ARG A 3 -15.44 -4.96 -13.10
C ARG A 3 -13.93 -4.73 -13.23
N LEU A 4 -13.43 -4.43 -14.44
CA LEU A 4 -12.02 -4.15 -14.67
C LEU A 4 -11.64 -2.77 -14.11
N LEU A 5 -12.48 -1.76 -14.38
CA LEU A 5 -12.33 -0.41 -13.82
C LEU A 5 -12.35 -0.43 -12.29
N ARG A 6 -13.29 -1.16 -11.68
CA ARG A 6 -13.38 -1.31 -10.23
C ARG A 6 -12.11 -1.91 -9.62
N ARG A 7 -11.56 -2.97 -10.19
CA ARG A 7 -10.34 -3.62 -9.68
C ARG A 7 -9.10 -2.75 -9.82
N LYS A 8 -8.98 -2.01 -10.92
CA LYS A 8 -7.88 -1.05 -11.10
C LYS A 8 -8.00 0.09 -10.09
N PHE A 9 -9.21 0.55 -9.80
CA PHE A 9 -9.46 1.56 -8.78
C PHE A 9 -9.15 1.04 -7.36
N GLU A 10 -9.60 -0.16 -7.00
CA GLU A 10 -9.27 -0.82 -5.72
C GLU A 10 -7.75 -0.99 -5.56
N ALA A 11 -7.05 -1.49 -6.59
CA ALA A 11 -5.60 -1.61 -6.57
C ALA A 11 -4.91 -0.25 -6.42
N TRP A 12 -5.43 0.80 -7.06
CA TRP A 12 -4.89 2.15 -6.96
C TRP A 12 -5.04 2.73 -5.54
N LEU A 13 -6.19 2.52 -4.89
CA LEU A 13 -6.40 2.93 -3.50
C LEU A 13 -5.44 2.22 -2.53
N ILE A 14 -5.18 0.94 -2.76
CA ILE A 14 -4.21 0.17 -1.95
C ILE A 14 -2.78 0.70 -2.14
N LEU A 15 -2.40 1.06 -3.37
CA LEU A 15 -1.10 1.69 -3.63
C LEU A 15 -0.98 3.08 -3.00
N LEU A 16 -2.07 3.84 -2.97
CA LEU A 16 -2.10 5.13 -2.28
C LEU A 16 -1.84 4.94 -0.78
N ALA A 17 -2.47 3.94 -0.15
CA ALA A 17 -2.22 3.60 1.25
C ALA A 17 -0.76 3.18 1.49
N ALA A 18 -0.21 2.31 0.64
CA ALA A 18 1.19 1.89 0.72
C ALA A 18 2.15 3.10 0.63
N LYS A 19 1.89 4.04 -0.28
CA LYS A 19 2.69 5.26 -0.44
C LYS A 19 2.65 6.16 0.79
N ILE A 20 1.49 6.26 1.45
CA ILE A 20 1.37 7.02 2.70
C ILE A 20 2.21 6.38 3.81
N LEU A 21 2.20 5.04 3.91
CA LEU A 21 2.99 4.31 4.89
C LEU A 21 4.50 4.46 4.65
N ILE A 22 4.95 4.34 3.39
CA ILE A 22 6.36 4.52 3.00
C ILE A 22 6.83 5.95 3.22
N GLY A 23 6.01 6.95 2.86
CA GLY A 23 6.33 8.37 3.02
C GLY A 23 6.54 8.77 4.49
N ARG A 24 5.85 8.10 5.43
CA ARG A 24 6.03 8.29 6.87
C ARG A 24 7.31 7.66 7.43
N ASN A 25 7.95 6.75 6.70
CA ASN A 25 9.28 6.26 7.08
C ASN A 25 10.39 7.28 6.74
N ALA A 26 10.25 8.00 5.61
CA ALA A 26 11.25 8.96 5.15
C ALA A 26 11.34 10.21 6.06
N GLN A 27 10.20 10.68 6.58
CA GLN A 27 10.16 11.68 7.64
C GLN A 27 9.98 10.95 8.97
N ARG A 28 11.06 10.82 9.76
CA ARG A 28 10.99 10.37 11.16
C ARG A 28 9.84 11.11 11.86
N SER A 29 8.71 10.44 12.01
CA SER A 29 7.52 11.05 12.56
C SER A 29 7.70 11.13 14.08
N PRO A 30 7.58 12.30 14.72
CA PRO A 30 7.71 12.41 16.18
C PRO A 30 6.58 11.67 16.91
N VAL A 31 5.51 11.30 16.19
CA VAL A 31 4.32 10.64 16.73
C VAL A 31 4.31 9.12 16.51
N VAL A 32 5.32 8.55 15.85
CA VAL A 32 5.38 7.11 15.56
C VAL A 32 6.70 6.53 16.04
N SER A 33 6.65 5.46 16.83
CA SER A 33 7.86 4.80 17.33
C SER A 33 8.67 4.20 16.17
N ARG A 34 9.98 3.98 16.39
CA ARG A 34 10.84 3.33 15.38
C ARG A 34 10.33 1.94 15.00
N ARG A 35 9.74 1.21 15.96
CA ARG A 35 9.16 -0.12 15.74
C ARG A 35 7.94 -0.04 14.83
N ASP A 36 7.07 0.93 15.08
CA ASP A 36 5.86 1.11 14.28
C ASP A 36 6.19 1.60 12.88
N ASN A 37 7.20 2.45 12.71
CA ASN A 37 7.71 2.85 11.38
C ASN A 37 8.22 1.65 10.57
N ASN A 38 9.01 0.76 11.20
CA ASN A 38 9.46 -0.47 10.54
C ASN A 38 8.28 -1.39 10.18
N ALA A 39 7.28 -1.49 11.06
CA ALA A 39 6.07 -2.29 10.79
C ALA A 39 5.24 -1.69 9.64
N MET A 40 5.12 -0.37 9.58
CA MET A 40 4.44 0.35 8.50
C MET A 40 5.14 0.14 7.15
N TRP A 41 6.47 0.07 7.13
CA TRP A 41 7.23 -0.28 5.93
C TRP A 41 6.87 -1.69 5.44
N GLY A 42 6.91 -2.69 6.32
CA GLY A 42 6.54 -4.06 5.97
C GLY A 42 5.08 -4.19 5.51
N MET A 43 4.17 -3.44 6.13
CA MET A 43 2.77 -3.37 5.68
C MET A 43 2.65 -2.75 4.28
N ALA A 44 3.44 -1.73 3.95
CA ALA A 44 3.40 -1.13 2.63
C ALA A 44 3.83 -2.12 1.54
N GLU A 45 4.89 -2.88 1.75
CA GLU A 45 5.35 -3.92 0.82
C GLU A 45 4.26 -4.99 0.59
N GLN A 46 3.58 -5.40 1.67
CA GLN A 46 2.45 -6.34 1.56
C GLN A 46 1.28 -5.76 0.76
N LEU A 47 0.94 -4.48 0.99
CA LEU A 47 -0.12 -3.79 0.26
C LEU A 47 0.22 -3.66 -1.23
N GLU A 48 1.46 -3.35 -1.60
CA GLU A 48 1.89 -3.34 -3.01
C GLU A 48 1.72 -4.70 -3.66
N ALA A 49 2.09 -5.78 -2.97
CA ALA A 49 1.90 -7.14 -3.46
C ALA A 49 0.41 -7.49 -3.65
N ILE A 50 -0.46 -7.09 -2.73
CA ILE A 50 -1.92 -7.26 -2.85
C ILE A 50 -2.47 -6.46 -4.03
N ALA A 51 -2.10 -5.18 -4.17
CA ALA A 51 -2.54 -4.34 -5.28
C ALA A 51 -2.13 -4.92 -6.65
N LYS A 52 -0.89 -5.43 -6.75
CA LYS A 52 -0.40 -6.09 -7.96
C LYS A 52 -1.23 -7.32 -8.31
N ARG A 53 -1.61 -8.11 -7.31
CA ARG A 53 -2.46 -9.30 -7.49
C ARG A 53 -3.88 -8.94 -7.95
N ILE A 54 -4.51 -7.95 -7.32
CA ILE A 54 -5.84 -7.44 -7.72
C ILE A 54 -5.80 -6.87 -9.15
N SER A 55 -4.77 -6.09 -9.47
CA SER A 55 -4.58 -5.47 -10.78
C SER A 55 -4.35 -6.47 -11.91
N LYS A 56 -3.70 -7.60 -11.60
CA LYS A 56 -3.43 -8.72 -12.54
C LYS A 56 -4.53 -9.79 -12.53
N LYS A 57 -5.63 -9.55 -11.81
CA LYS A 57 -6.78 -10.46 -11.68
C LYS A 57 -6.48 -11.78 -10.96
N TYR A 58 -5.28 -11.98 -10.39
CA TYR A 58 -4.70 -13.32 -10.15
C TYR A 58 -4.69 -14.15 -11.46
N PRO A 59 -3.65 -14.94 -11.81
CA PRO A 59 -3.95 -16.14 -12.58
C PRO A 59 -4.95 -17.01 -11.80
#